data_AF-A0A3B8JL03-F1
#
_entry.id   AF-A0A3B8JL03-F1
#
_cell.length_a   1.000
_cell.length_b   1.000
_cell.length_c   1.000
_cell.angle_alpha   90.00
_cell.angle_beta   90.00
_cell.angle_gamma   90.00
#
_symmetry.space_group_name_H-M   'P 1'
#
loop_
_entity.id
_entity.type
_entity.pdbx_description
1 polymer ?
#
loop_
_entity_poly.entity_id
_entity_poly.type
_entity_poly.pdbx_seq_one_letter_code
_entity_poly.pdbx_strand_id
1 'polypeptide(L)'
;TRSLCDWSSDVCSSDLIDLGYLLGLTACYQEPITGSAYKAVVLQARFNPTTSTNIKSQMLGLIVNRVEDIEWCNPDLIQSPPSSTVTPELVPFLRGYWLKPNGEILVVMDGQAIIAAMPKSSVSADC
;
A
#
# COMPACT_ATOMS: atom_id res chain seq x y z
N THR A 1 -22.24 10.15 14.69
CA THR A 1 -21.94 10.60 13.31
C THR A 1 -21.32 9.45 12.55
N ARG A 2 -22.14 8.66 11.85
CA ARG A 2 -21.66 7.59 10.97
C ARG A 2 -21.12 8.29 9.72
N SER A 3 -19.81 8.29 9.54
CA SER A 3 -19.18 8.82 8.32
C SER A 3 -19.68 7.97 7.16
N LEU A 4 -20.58 8.55 6.36
CA LEU A 4 -21.09 7.96 5.11
C LEU A 4 -20.08 8.26 4.00
N CYS A 5 -18.85 7.78 4.16
CA CYS A 5 -17.91 7.73 3.06
C CYS A 5 -17.85 6.26 2.67
N ASP A 6 -18.76 5.86 1.78
CA ASP A 6 -18.70 4.54 1.18
C ASP A 6 -17.56 4.56 0.16
N TRP A 7 -16.33 4.29 0.60
CA TRP A 7 -15.18 4.23 -0.28
C TRP A 7 -15.29 3.12 -1.33
N SER A 8 -16.29 2.24 -1.23
CA SER A 8 -16.54 1.20 -2.23
C SER A 8 -16.96 1.76 -3.58
N SER A 9 -17.48 3.00 -3.66
CA SER A 9 -17.81 3.64 -4.95
C SER A 9 -16.62 4.29 -5.63
N ASP A 10 -15.61 4.70 -4.86
CA ASP A 10 -14.45 5.46 -5.37
C ASP A 10 -13.23 4.56 -5.66
N VAL A 11 -13.23 3.33 -5.12
CA VAL A 11 -12.22 2.30 -5.42
C VAL A 11 -12.87 1.29 -6.35
N CYS A 12 -12.51 1.31 -7.64
CA CYS A 12 -12.97 0.28 -8.55
C CYS A 12 -12.38 -1.07 -8.12
N SER A 13 -13.09 -2.18 -8.38
CA SER A 13 -12.56 -3.53 -8.11
C SER A 13 -11.23 -3.81 -8.84
N SER A 14 -10.94 -3.07 -9.92
CA SER A 14 -9.66 -3.05 -10.63
C SER A 14 -8.52 -2.38 -9.88
N ASP A 15 -8.80 -1.58 -8.85
CA ASP A 15 -7.82 -0.84 -8.06
C ASP A 15 -7.47 -1.58 -6.76
N LEU A 16 -7.85 -2.86 -6.64
CA LEU A 16 -7.48 -3.74 -5.53
C LEU A 16 -6.29 -4.62 -5.92
N ILE A 17 -5.23 -4.57 -5.10
CA ILE A 17 -3.99 -5.30 -5.36
C ILE A 17 -3.58 -6.08 -4.13
N ASP A 18 -3.22 -7.34 -4.33
CA ASP A 18 -2.61 -8.19 -3.31
C ASP A 18 -1.20 -7.69 -2.99
N LEU A 19 -1.02 -7.18 -1.78
CA LEU A 19 0.28 -6.66 -1.34
C LEU A 19 1.32 -7.77 -1.22
N GLY A 20 0.93 -8.98 -0.81
CA GLY A 20 1.85 -10.13 -0.74
C GLY A 20 2.39 -10.45 -2.12
N TYR A 21 1.51 -10.58 -3.10
CA TYR A 21 1.89 -10.80 -4.49
C TYR A 21 2.80 -9.69 -5.04
N LEU A 22 2.46 -8.42 -4.79
CA LEU A 22 3.24 -7.27 -5.24
C LEU A 22 4.68 -7.28 -4.72
N LEU A 23 4.88 -7.73 -3.48
CA LEU A 23 6.18 -7.74 -2.80
C LEU A 23 6.99 -9.03 -3.06
N GLY A 24 6.49 -9.94 -3.90
CA GLY A 24 7.12 -11.25 -4.14
C GLY A 24 6.94 -12.24 -2.99
N LEU A 25 5.95 -12.02 -2.12
CA LEU A 25 5.57 -12.93 -1.04
C LEU A 25 4.43 -13.85 -1.47
N THR A 26 4.06 -14.82 -0.62
CA THR A 26 2.89 -15.67 -0.85
C THR A 26 1.64 -14.82 -1.01
N ALA A 27 0.93 -15.01 -2.11
CA ALA A 27 -0.30 -14.28 -2.38
C ALA A 27 -1.42 -14.75 -1.43
N CYS A 28 -2.33 -13.85 -1.08
CA CYS A 28 -3.38 -14.10 -0.10
C CYS A 28 -4.29 -15.27 -0.49
N TYR A 29 -4.54 -15.48 -1.79
CA TYR A 29 -5.35 -16.61 -2.29
C TYR A 29 -4.65 -17.98 -2.21
N GLN A 30 -3.33 -17.99 -1.98
CA GLN A 30 -2.54 -19.22 -1.82
C GLN A 30 -2.46 -19.68 -0.36
N GLU A 31 -2.85 -18.83 0.59
CA GLU A 31 -2.95 -19.20 1.99
C GLU A 31 -4.11 -20.21 2.20
N PRO A 32 -3.91 -21.27 2.99
CA PRO A 32 -4.95 -22.27 3.24
C PRO A 32 -6.18 -21.57 3.84
N ILE A 33 -7.29 -21.62 3.07
CA ILE A 33 -8.55 -20.92 3.32
C ILE A 33 -9.09 -21.32 4.70
N THR A 34 -8.70 -20.56 5.72
CA THR A 34 -9.15 -20.73 7.10
C THR A 34 -10.02 -19.53 7.46
N GLY A 35 -11.06 -19.27 6.66
CA GLY A 35 -12.14 -18.34 6.98
C GLY A 35 -11.78 -16.88 7.29
N SER A 36 -10.56 -16.42 7.03
CA SER A 36 -10.13 -15.06 7.34
C SER A 36 -10.70 -14.08 6.31
N ALA A 37 -11.57 -13.18 6.77
CA ALA A 37 -11.98 -12.03 5.99
C ALA A 37 -10.75 -11.14 5.74
N TYR A 38 -10.27 -11.08 4.49
CA TYR A 38 -9.19 -10.18 4.08
C TYR A 38 -9.55 -8.72 4.42
N LYS A 39 -8.51 -7.93 4.68
CA LYS A 39 -8.64 -6.49 4.93
C LYS A 39 -8.09 -5.72 3.75
N ALA A 40 -8.61 -4.51 3.55
CA ALA A 40 -8.11 -3.58 2.56
C ALA A 40 -7.57 -2.33 3.26
N VAL A 41 -6.36 -1.91 2.90
CA VAL A 41 -5.79 -0.60 3.25
C VAL A 41 -5.88 0.28 2.02
N VAL A 42 -6.56 1.41 2.12
CA VAL A 42 -6.73 2.33 0.98
C VAL A 42 -5.66 3.42 1.05
N LEU A 43 -4.83 3.50 0.01
CA LEU A 43 -3.89 4.58 -0.20
C LEU A 43 -4.51 5.62 -1.15
N GLN A 44 -4.37 6.91 -0.80
CA GLN A 44 -4.74 8.01 -1.67
C GLN A 44 -3.51 8.87 -1.95
N ALA A 45 -3.11 8.96 -3.22
CA ALA A 45 -2.12 9.94 -3.67
C ALA A 45 -2.84 11.15 -4.26
N ARG A 46 -2.35 12.34 -3.92
CA ARG A 46 -2.76 13.59 -4.57
C ARG A 46 -1.62 14.03 -5.47
N PHE A 47 -1.88 14.04 -6.77
CA PHE A 47 -0.93 14.57 -7.73
C PHE A 47 -1.28 16.03 -8.00
N ASN A 48 -0.29 16.92 -7.86
CA ASN A 48 -0.37 18.29 -8.36
C ASN A 48 0.25 18.30 -9.76
N PRO A 49 -0.53 18.15 -10.85
CA PRO A 49 0.03 18.27 -12.19
C PRO A 49 0.52 19.70 -12.39
N THR A 50 1.79 19.85 -12.76
CA THR A 50 2.44 21.13 -13.07
C THR A 50 1.80 21.87 -14.26
N THR A 51 0.86 21.25 -14.97
CA THR A 51 0.28 21.75 -16.22
C THR A 51 -1.25 21.72 -16.29
N SER A 52 -1.97 21.37 -15.22
CA SER A 52 -3.45 21.33 -15.23
C SER A 52 -4.05 21.81 -13.90
N THR A 53 -5.12 22.59 -13.96
CA THR A 53 -5.84 23.13 -12.79
C THR A 53 -6.67 22.07 -12.03
N ASN A 54 -6.69 20.82 -12.49
CA ASN A 54 -7.40 19.73 -11.83
C ASN A 54 -6.43 18.81 -11.06
N ILE A 55 -6.53 18.82 -9.74
CA ILE A 55 -5.85 17.87 -8.86
C ILE A 55 -6.42 16.48 -9.14
N LYS A 56 -5.62 15.59 -9.73
CA LYS A 56 -6.01 14.18 -9.89
C LYS A 56 -5.63 13.44 -8.61
N SER A 57 -6.62 12.95 -7.87
CA SER A 57 -6.42 11.99 -6.79
C SER A 57 -6.54 10.57 -7.34
N GLN A 58 -5.57 9.72 -7.03
CA GLN A 58 -5.64 8.29 -7.32
C GLN A 58 -5.83 7.54 -6.00
N MET A 59 -6.81 6.64 -5.96
CA MET A 59 -7.03 5.73 -4.85
C MET A 59 -6.58 4.33 -5.26
N LEU A 60 -5.96 3.61 -4.33
CA LEU A 60 -5.48 2.25 -4.51
C LEU A 60 -5.80 1.45 -3.25
N GLY A 61 -6.51 0.33 -3.40
CA GLY A 61 -6.74 -0.59 -2.29
C GLY A 61 -5.68 -1.69 -2.27
N LEU A 62 -5.06 -1.89 -1.11
CA LEU A 62 -4.10 -2.95 -0.86
C LEU A 62 -4.76 -4.04 -0.03
N ILE A 63 -4.86 -5.24 -0.58
CA ILE A 63 -5.34 -6.42 0.14
C ILE A 63 -4.21 -6.90 1.06
N VAL A 64 -4.54 -7.01 2.34
CA VAL A 64 -3.65 -7.49 3.39
C VAL A 64 -4.33 -8.57 4.21
N ASN A 65 -3.52 -9.46 4.80
CA ASN A 65 -4.04 -10.53 5.65
C ASN A 65 -4.69 -9.95 6.93
N ARG A 66 -4.02 -8.99 7.57
CA ARG A 66 -4.51 -8.31 8.77
C ARG A 66 -3.89 -6.93 8.93
N VAL A 67 -4.56 -6.10 9.71
CA VAL A 67 -4.05 -4.82 10.21
C VAL A 67 -3.89 -5.01 11.71
N GLU A 68 -2.67 -4.90 12.21
CA GLU A 68 -2.35 -5.14 13.63
C GLU A 68 -2.61 -3.87 14.45
N ASP A 69 -1.78 -2.84 14.29
CA ASP A 69 -1.85 -1.60 15.07
C ASP A 69 -1.34 -0.39 14.25
N ILE A 70 -1.49 0.81 14.80
CA ILE A 70 -0.96 2.07 14.28
C ILE A 70 0.17 2.56 15.19
N GLU A 71 1.37 2.73 14.63
CA GLU A 71 2.55 3.14 15.39
C GLU A 71 3.05 4.55 15.02
N TRP A 72 3.44 5.32 16.03
CA TRP A 72 4.15 6.59 15.86
C TRP A 72 5.62 6.33 15.55
N CYS A 73 5.96 6.29 14.27
CA CYS A 73 7.34 6.12 13.80
C CYS A 73 8.05 7.47 13.67
N ASN A 74 9.21 7.64 14.32
CA ASN A 74 10.10 8.77 14.04
C ASN A 74 10.86 8.51 12.73
N PRO A 75 10.68 9.34 11.68
CA PRO A 75 11.33 9.12 10.39
C PRO A 75 12.87 9.08 10.45
N ASP A 76 13.47 9.78 11.42
CA ASP A 76 14.94 9.83 11.57
C ASP A 76 15.53 8.49 12.06
N LEU A 77 14.68 7.60 12.61
CA LEU A 77 15.07 6.27 13.05
C LEU A 77 14.90 5.19 11.96
N ILE A 78 14.42 5.58 10.78
CA ILE A 78 14.30 4.67 9.63
C ILE A 78 15.70 4.46 9.05
N GLN A 79 16.13 3.21 9.02
CA GLN A 79 17.43 2.80 8.50
C GLN A 79 17.30 2.28 7.07
N SER A 80 18.36 2.45 6.29
CA SER A 80 18.45 1.88 4.94
C SER A 80 18.34 0.35 4.98
N PRO A 81 17.79 -0.26 3.91
CA PRO A 81 17.79 -1.72 3.76
C PRO A 81 19.16 -2.35 3.99
N PRO A 82 19.25 -3.44 4.79
CA PRO A 82 20.44 -4.26 4.80
C PRO A 82 20.60 -4.94 3.43
N SER A 83 21.82 -4.97 2.92
CA SER A 83 22.16 -5.39 1.55
C SER A 83 21.81 -6.84 1.21
N SER A 84 21.45 -7.66 2.21
CA SER A 84 21.42 -9.14 2.11
C SER A 84 20.04 -9.78 2.32
N THR A 85 18.97 -9.02 2.56
CA THR A 85 17.71 -9.59 3.11
C THR A 85 16.44 -9.12 2.41
N VAL A 86 16.55 -8.42 1.28
CA VAL A 86 15.39 -7.86 0.58
C VAL A 86 15.14 -8.63 -0.72
N THR A 87 13.90 -9.07 -0.95
CA THR A 87 13.48 -9.57 -2.26
C THR A 87 13.60 -8.45 -3.29
N PRO A 88 14.13 -8.71 -4.50
CA PRO A 88 14.22 -7.69 -5.55
C PRO A 88 12.89 -6.98 -5.84
N GLU A 89 11.77 -7.66 -5.64
CA GLU A 89 10.40 -7.17 -5.81
C GLU A 89 9.99 -6.15 -4.74
N LEU A 90 10.54 -6.24 -3.52
CA LEU A 90 10.25 -5.31 -2.43
C LEU A 90 11.06 -4.01 -2.52
N VAL A 91 12.27 -4.08 -3.09
CA VAL A 91 13.23 -2.95 -3.16
C VAL A 91 12.61 -1.65 -3.71
N PRO A 92 11.82 -1.65 -4.80
CA PRO A 92 11.26 -0.41 -5.37
C PRO A 92 10.27 0.30 -4.44
N PHE A 93 9.68 -0.44 -3.49
CA PHE A 93 8.64 0.05 -2.60
C PHE A 93 9.14 0.35 -1.20
N LEU A 94 10.43 0.13 -0.94
CA LEU A 94 10.98 0.23 0.39
C LEU A 94 11.50 1.64 0.68
N ARG A 95 10.98 2.25 1.74
CA ARG A 95 11.57 3.46 2.33
C ARG A 95 12.73 3.12 3.27
N GLY A 96 12.59 2.04 4.03
CA GLY A 96 13.63 1.53 4.93
C GLY A 96 13.06 0.58 5.99
N TYR A 97 13.81 0.37 7.07
CA TYR A 97 13.44 -0.46 8.21
C TYR A 97 13.44 0.36 9.49
N TRP A 98 12.45 0.12 10.35
CA TRP A 98 12.40 0.71 11.67
C TRP A 98 12.64 -0.37 12.72
N LEU A 99 13.79 -0.29 13.40
CA LEU A 99 14.14 -1.16 14.52
C LEU A 99 13.58 -0.55 15.81
N LYS A 100 12.62 -1.26 16.42
CA LYS A 100 12.03 -0.86 17.68
C LYS A 100 12.94 -1.24 18.86
N PRO A 101 12.83 -0.55 20.01
CA PRO A 101 13.66 -0.85 21.19
C PRO A 101 13.50 -2.28 21.74
N ASN A 102 12.38 -2.94 21.46
CA ASN A 102 12.12 -4.34 21.82
C ASN A 102 12.82 -5.36 20.88
N GLY A 103 13.56 -4.90 19.86
CA GLY A 103 14.23 -5.74 18.87
C GLY A 103 13.35 -6.15 17.67
N GLU A 104 12.09 -5.70 17.64
CA GLU A 104 11.21 -5.91 16.50
C GLU A 104 11.62 -5.02 15.32
N ILE A 105 11.58 -5.57 14.11
CA ILE A 105 11.90 -4.85 12.87
C ILE A 105 10.62 -4.69 12.07
N LEU A 106 10.25 -3.45 11.78
CA LEU A 106 9.15 -3.12 10.88
C LEU A 106 9.67 -2.63 9.53
N VAL A 107 9.11 -3.18 8.46
CA VAL A 107 9.38 -2.74 7.09
C VAL A 107 8.56 -1.46 6.83
N VAL A 108 9.23 -0.38 6.44
CA VAL A 108 8.56 0.88 6.09
C VAL A 108 8.46 0.99 4.58
N MET A 109 7.23 0.93 4.07
CA MET A 109 6.93 1.04 2.64
C MET A 109 6.68 2.49 2.22
N ASP A 110 7.02 2.80 0.97
CA ASP A 110 6.68 4.07 0.32
C ASP A 110 5.37 3.93 -0.46
N GLY A 111 4.29 4.48 0.10
CA GLY A 111 2.97 4.46 -0.53
C GLY A 111 2.90 5.21 -1.87
N GLN A 112 3.75 6.22 -2.09
CA GLN A 112 3.81 6.91 -3.38
C GLN A 112 4.48 6.05 -4.44
N ALA A 113 5.56 5.34 -4.08
CA ALA A 113 6.21 4.38 -4.98
C ALA A 113 5.27 3.24 -5.38
N ILE A 114 4.47 2.73 -4.43
CA ILE A 114 3.44 1.72 -4.70
C ILE A 114 2.42 2.25 -5.71
N ILE A 115 1.84 3.43 -5.48
CA ILE A 115 0.84 4.01 -6.39
C ILE A 115 1.45 4.30 -7.77
N ALA A 116 2.68 4.82 -7.82
CA ALA A 116 3.36 5.17 -9.06
C ALA A 116 3.70 3.95 -9.94
N ALA A 117 3.89 2.77 -9.35
CA ALA A 117 4.11 1.52 -10.07
C ALA A 117 2.82 0.97 -10.70
N MET A 118 1.64 1.45 -10.28
CA MET A 118 0.39 0.97 -10.83
C MET A 118 0.14 1.51 -12.23
N PRO A 119 -0.40 0.69 -13.14
CA PRO A 119 -0.86 1.18 -14.43
C PRO A 119 -1.78 2.35 -14.20
N LYS A 120 -1.45 3.51 -14.77
CA LYS A 120 -2.35 4.66 -14.72
C LYS A 120 -3.62 4.26 -15.44
N SER A 121 -4.72 4.13 -14.71
CA SER A 121 -6.02 3.93 -15.33
C SER A 121 -6.26 5.10 -16.28
N SER A 122 -6.21 4.84 -17.58
CA SER A 122 -6.83 5.72 -18.56
C SER A 122 -8.32 5.57 -18.32
N VAL A 123 -8.86 6.28 -17.34
CA VAL A 123 -10.29 6.35 -17.12
C VAL A 123 -10.90 6.95 -18.39
N SER A 124 -11.39 6.10 -19.28
CA SER A 124 -12.59 6.41 -20.05
C SER A 124 -13.69 6.52 -19.00
N ALA A 125 -14.21 7.72 -18.85
CA ALA A 125 -15.32 8.00 -17.97
C ALA A 125 -16.54 7.23 -18.46
N ASP A 126 -16.74 6.01 -17.96
CA ASP A 126 -18.01 5.29 -18.03
C ASP A 126 -18.12 4.41 -16.78
N CYS A 127 -18.68 5.03 -15.73
CA CYS A 127 -19.49 4.38 -14.70
C CYS A 127 -20.86 5.04 -14.75
#